data_AF-A0A966CGN7-F1
#
_entry.id   AF-A0A966CGN7-F1
#
_cell.length_a   1.000
_cell.length_b   1.000
_cell.length_c   1.000
_cell.angle_alpha   90.00
_cell.angle_beta   90.00
_cell.angle_gamma   90.00
#
_symmetry.space_group_name_H-M   'P 1'
#
loop_
_entity.id
_entity.type
_entity.pdbx_description
1 polymer ?
#
loop_
_entity_poly.entity_id
_entity_poly.type
_entity_poly.pdbx_seq_one_letter_code
_entity_poly.pdbx_strand_id
1 'polypeptide(L)'
;QQRRLIIIKSFDSAKTLTQNAILKLLEEKTVNTQFVLQAKNLNKIIDTIQSRVKVINLVQSEKVLDETYKKLIELIITQSKAKSLAFLNEKEFTNPNLEFINKFLINLQLYFLSTKELNQNQIIIIINKSFEYQKQLGSINLNLQLTLDSILIFIYTVINIKE
;
A
#
# COMPACT_ATOMS: atom_id res chain seq x y z
N GLN A 1 3.81 -11.54 -20.61
CA GLN A 1 3.68 -12.82 -19.88
C GLN A 1 3.09 -12.54 -18.50
N GLN A 2 2.15 -13.36 -18.03
CA GLN A 2 1.44 -13.14 -16.75
C GLN A 2 2.25 -13.73 -15.59
N ARG A 3 2.62 -12.90 -14.59
CA ARG A 3 3.27 -13.35 -13.36
C ARG A 3 2.23 -13.87 -12.37
N ARG A 4 2.51 -15.01 -11.73
CA ARG A 4 1.67 -15.63 -10.69
C ARG A 4 2.26 -15.34 -9.32
N LEU A 5 1.42 -14.89 -8.38
CA LEU A 5 1.79 -14.69 -6.98
C LEU A 5 1.05 -15.73 -6.13
N ILE A 6 1.80 -16.53 -5.36
CA ILE A 6 1.26 -17.52 -4.44
C ILE A 6 1.57 -17.07 -3.02
N ILE A 7 0.53 -16.83 -2.21
CA ILE A 7 0.66 -16.39 -0.83
C ILE A 7 0.19 -17.51 0.10
N ILE A 8 1.12 -18.05 0.90
CA ILE A 8 0.82 -19.06 1.93
C ILE A 8 0.81 -18.35 3.28
N LYS A 9 -0.39 -18.25 3.88
CA LYS A 9 -0.60 -17.61 5.18
C LYS A 9 -0.29 -18.56 6.33
N SER A 10 0.18 -18.03 7.45
CA SER A 10 0.48 -18.78 8.68
C SER A 10 1.34 -20.02 8.43
N PHE A 11 2.37 -19.87 7.60
CA PHE A 11 3.22 -20.97 7.16
C PHE A 11 3.96 -21.66 8.31
N ASP A 12 4.20 -20.94 9.41
CA ASP A 12 4.72 -21.45 10.67
C ASP A 12 3.78 -22.41 11.42
N SER A 13 2.54 -22.59 10.95
CA SER A 13 1.62 -23.64 11.42
C SER A 13 1.71 -24.94 10.60
N ALA A 14 2.42 -24.94 9.47
CA ALA A 14 2.55 -26.11 8.62
C ALA A 14 3.39 -27.20 9.31
N LYS A 15 2.92 -28.45 9.22
CA LYS A 15 3.68 -29.62 9.70
C LYS A 15 4.99 -29.75 8.93
N THR A 16 6.01 -30.32 9.55
CA THR A 16 7.33 -30.54 8.94
C THR A 16 7.26 -31.27 7.60
N LEU A 17 6.38 -32.27 7.47
CA LEU A 17 6.15 -32.98 6.19
C LEU A 17 5.65 -32.05 5.09
N THR A 18 4.72 -31.14 5.41
CA THR A 18 4.19 -30.14 4.48
C THR A 18 5.27 -29.13 4.10
N GLN A 19 6.09 -28.69 5.06
CA GLN A 19 7.21 -27.79 4.79
C GLN A 19 8.23 -28.44 3.83
N ASN A 20 8.60 -29.69 4.07
CA ASN A 20 9.49 -30.45 3.18
C ASN A 20 8.89 -30.66 1.78
N ALA A 21 7.58 -30.88 1.66
CA ALA A 21 6.92 -30.99 0.36
C ALA A 21 6.99 -29.67 -0.44
N ILE A 22 6.85 -28.52 0.24
CA ILE A 22 6.96 -27.20 -0.37
C ILE A 22 8.38 -26.87 -0.82
N LEU A 23 9.40 -27.46 -0.19
CA LEU A 23 10.80 -27.23 -0.54
C LEU A 23 11.09 -27.44 -2.03
N LYS A 24 10.54 -28.51 -2.61
CA LYS A 24 10.69 -28.83 -4.03
C LYS A 24 10.13 -27.73 -4.94
N LEU A 25 8.98 -27.16 -4.57
CA LEU A 25 8.33 -26.07 -5.32
C LEU A 25 9.12 -24.76 -5.27
N LEU A 26 9.87 -24.52 -4.18
CA LEU A 26 10.72 -23.35 -4.04
C LEU A 26 12.04 -23.50 -4.83
N GLU A 27 12.54 -24.73 -4.94
CA GLU A 27 13.75 -25.05 -5.73
C GLU A 27 13.50 -25.02 -7.23
N GLU A 28 12.34 -25.52 -7.66
CA GLU A 28 11.86 -25.42 -9.04
C GLU A 28 11.46 -23.97 -9.33
N LYS A 29 12.46 -23.11 -9.59
CA LYS A 29 12.25 -21.73 -10.04
C LYS A 29 11.41 -21.72 -11.32
N THR A 30 10.11 -21.60 -11.16
CA THR A 30 9.23 -21.33 -12.29
C THR A 30 9.39 -19.85 -12.65
N VAL A 31 9.83 -19.58 -13.87
CA VAL A 31 10.25 -18.25 -14.37
C VAL A 31 9.20 -17.15 -14.13
N ASN A 32 7.93 -17.54 -13.93
CA ASN A 32 6.80 -16.65 -13.76
C ASN A 32 6.04 -16.78 -12.42
N THR A 33 6.57 -17.47 -11.40
CA THR A 33 5.89 -17.61 -10.10
C THR A 33 6.71 -17.01 -8.96
N GLN A 34 6.05 -16.22 -8.11
CA GLN A 34 6.61 -15.71 -6.88
C GLN A 34 5.87 -16.30 -5.68
N PHE A 35 6.61 -16.87 -4.74
CA PHE A 35 6.07 -17.36 -3.47
C PHE A 35 6.27 -16.32 -2.37
N VAL A 36 5.22 -16.11 -1.57
CA VAL A 36 5.26 -15.31 -0.34
C VAL A 36 4.77 -16.19 0.81
N LEU A 37 5.67 -16.49 1.74
CA LEU A 37 5.38 -17.28 2.94
C LEU A 37 5.21 -16.31 4.11
N GLN A 38 4.00 -16.19 4.62
CA GLN A 38 3.73 -15.36 5.79
C GLN A 38 3.84 -16.24 7.04
N ALA A 39 4.68 -15.85 7.99
CA ALA A 39 4.84 -16.54 9.26
C ALA A 39 4.97 -15.54 10.41
N LYS A 40 4.47 -15.91 11.59
CA LYS A 40 4.65 -15.11 12.81
C LYS A 40 5.94 -15.47 13.54
N ASN A 41 6.36 -16.73 13.46
CA ASN A 41 7.58 -17.22 14.09
C ASN A 41 8.48 -17.94 13.09
N LEU A 42 9.59 -17.29 12.70
CA LEU A 42 10.57 -17.86 11.79
C LEU A 42 11.18 -19.16 12.31
N ASN A 43 11.35 -19.30 13.63
CA ASN A 43 11.95 -20.48 14.25
C ASN A 43 11.11 -21.76 14.10
N LYS A 44 9.84 -21.64 13.68
CA LYS A 44 8.97 -22.79 13.35
C LYS A 44 9.10 -23.23 11.90
N ILE A 45 9.84 -22.50 11.08
CA ILE A 45 10.15 -22.85 9.70
C ILE A 45 11.50 -23.57 9.67
N ILE A 46 11.59 -24.69 8.97
CA ILE A 46 12.83 -25.45 8.82
C ILE A 46 13.94 -24.63 8.12
N ASP A 47 15.18 -24.78 8.58
CA ASP A 47 16.34 -24.01 8.08
C ASP A 47 16.58 -24.17 6.57
N THR A 48 16.21 -25.32 6.02
CA THR A 48 16.32 -25.60 4.58
C THR A 48 15.41 -24.71 3.73
N ILE A 49 14.24 -24.29 4.25
CA ILE A 49 13.41 -23.26 3.63
C ILE A 49 14.04 -21.89 3.86
N GLN A 50 14.43 -21.59 5.10
CA GLN A 50 14.98 -20.27 5.45
C GLN A 50 16.18 -19.88 4.57
N SER A 51 17.06 -20.84 4.26
CA SER A 51 18.22 -20.65 3.37
C SER A 51 17.88 -20.38 1.91
N ARG A 52 16.66 -20.68 1.45
CA ARG A 52 16.21 -20.53 0.05
C ARG A 52 15.27 -19.34 -0.16
N VAL A 53 14.86 -18.67 0.91
CA VAL A 53 13.94 -17.54 0.85
C VAL A 53 14.61 -16.26 1.33
N LYS A 54 14.11 -15.13 0.82
CA LYS A 54 14.44 -13.83 1.41
C LYS A 54 13.55 -13.61 2.62
N VAL A 55 14.13 -13.59 3.81
CA VAL A 55 13.42 -13.24 5.05
C VAL A 55 13.22 -11.72 5.09
N ILE A 56 11.96 -11.30 5.23
CA ILE A 56 11.60 -9.90 5.44
C ILE A 56 10.89 -9.81 6.79
N ASN A 57 11.61 -9.29 7.78
CA ASN A 57 11.02 -9.00 9.08
C ASN A 57 10.18 -7.73 8.95
N LEU A 58 8.86 -7.91 8.98
CA LEU A 58 7.93 -6.80 9.13
C LEU A 58 8.01 -6.34 10.58
N VAL A 59 8.96 -5.45 10.88
CA VAL A 59 8.91 -4.69 12.13
C VAL A 59 7.54 -4.01 12.16
N GLN A 60 6.74 -4.28 13.19
CA GLN A 60 5.56 -3.47 13.48
C GLN A 60 6.06 -2.06 13.81
N SER A 61 6.37 -1.26 12.79
CA SER A 61 6.10 0.15 12.92
C SER A 61 4.58 0.21 12.91
N GLU A 62 3.96 0.34 14.08
CA GLU A 62 2.62 0.86 14.17
C GLU A 62 2.66 2.25 13.54
N LYS A 63 2.51 2.31 12.21
CA LYS A 63 2.22 3.56 11.55
C LYS A 63 0.78 3.86 11.92
N VAL A 64 0.64 4.53 13.05
CA VAL A 64 -0.64 5.04 13.52
C VAL A 64 -1.04 6.14 12.56
N LEU A 65 -2.29 6.10 12.11
CA LEU A 65 -2.88 7.17 11.33
C LEU A 65 -2.83 8.45 12.16
N ASP A 66 -2.14 9.46 11.66
CA ASP A 66 -2.06 10.77 12.30
C ASP A 66 -3.41 11.48 12.17
N GLU A 67 -3.99 11.87 13.30
CA GLU A 67 -5.32 12.50 13.37
C GLU A 67 -5.40 13.82 12.60
N THR A 68 -4.28 14.54 12.40
CA THR A 68 -4.24 15.76 11.58
C THR A 68 -4.47 15.41 10.11
N TYR A 69 -3.76 14.41 9.61
CA TYR A 69 -3.90 13.96 8.22
C TYR A 69 -5.24 13.29 7.98
N LYS A 70 -5.75 12.55 8.97
CA LYS A 70 -7.09 11.97 8.91
C LYS A 70 -8.16 13.03 8.67
N LYS A 71 -8.15 14.13 9.42
CA LYS A 71 -9.09 15.25 9.23
C LYS A 71 -8.98 15.85 7.82
N LEU A 72 -7.77 16.03 7.31
CA LEU A 72 -7.56 16.52 5.94
C LEU A 72 -8.15 15.55 4.89
N ILE A 73 -7.96 14.25 5.08
CA ILE A 73 -8.49 13.22 4.17
C ILE A 73 -10.02 13.15 4.24
N GLU A 74 -10.61 13.20 5.44
CA GLU A 74 -12.06 13.27 5.65
C GLU A 74 -12.67 14.52 5.01
N LEU A 75 -11.97 15.67 5.08
CA LEU A 75 -12.35 16.90 4.38
C LEU A 75 -12.35 16.70 2.86
N ILE A 76 -11.30 16.11 2.29
CA ILE A 76 -11.22 15.79 0.86
C ILE A 76 -12.40 14.91 0.44
N ILE A 77 -12.70 13.85 1.20
CA ILE A 77 -13.78 12.93 0.87
C ILE A 77 -15.14 13.63 0.96
N THR A 78 -15.38 14.38 2.03
CA THR A 78 -16.62 15.11 2.26
C THR A 78 -16.89 16.09 1.12
N GLN A 79 -15.88 16.90 0.77
CA GLN A 79 -16.00 17.87 -0.32
C GLN A 79 -16.10 17.20 -1.69
N SER A 80 -15.38 16.09 -1.92
CA SER A 80 -15.48 15.32 -3.15
C SER A 80 -16.88 14.74 -3.36
N LYS A 81 -17.50 14.18 -2.31
CA LYS A 81 -18.89 13.71 -2.31
C LYS A 81 -19.87 14.86 -2.58
N ALA A 82 -19.57 16.06 -2.10
CA ALA A 82 -20.31 17.29 -2.40
C ALA A 82 -19.98 17.91 -3.78
N LYS A 83 -19.15 17.23 -4.60
CA LYS A 83 -18.67 17.69 -5.92
C LYS A 83 -17.93 19.03 -5.89
N SER A 84 -17.32 19.36 -4.75
CA SER A 84 -16.50 20.55 -4.56
C SER A 84 -15.01 20.21 -4.61
N LEU A 85 -14.23 21.09 -5.26
CA LEU A 85 -12.77 21.07 -5.29
C LEU A 85 -12.16 22.09 -4.31
N ALA A 86 -12.95 22.64 -3.37
CA ALA A 86 -12.48 23.67 -2.44
C ALA A 86 -11.26 23.22 -1.61
N PHE A 87 -11.08 21.90 -1.43
CA PHE A 87 -9.99 21.31 -0.70
C PHE A 87 -8.64 21.64 -1.32
N LEU A 88 -8.57 21.95 -2.62
CA LEU A 88 -7.31 22.36 -3.27
C LEU A 88 -6.75 23.68 -2.69
N ASN A 89 -7.60 24.48 -2.03
CA ASN A 89 -7.21 25.75 -1.43
C ASN A 89 -6.84 25.64 0.06
N GLU A 90 -6.84 24.42 0.63
CA GLU A 90 -6.40 24.23 2.02
C GLU A 90 -4.92 24.61 2.16
N LYS A 91 -4.60 25.31 3.25
CA LYS A 91 -3.26 25.89 3.47
C LYS A 91 -2.17 24.83 3.44
N GLU A 92 -2.48 23.65 3.96
CA GLU A 92 -1.62 22.48 4.02
C GLU A 92 -1.25 21.94 2.63
N PHE A 93 -2.08 22.20 1.61
CA PHE A 93 -1.80 21.81 0.23
C PHE A 93 -1.17 22.92 -0.60
N THR A 94 -1.07 24.13 -0.07
CA THR A 94 -0.36 25.22 -0.73
C THR A 94 1.13 25.17 -0.40
N ASN A 95 1.98 25.10 -1.43
CA ASN A 95 3.44 25.04 -1.32
C ASN A 95 3.96 23.84 -0.48
N PRO A 96 3.60 22.60 -0.85
CA PRO A 96 3.97 21.42 -0.08
C PRO A 96 5.46 21.14 -0.20
N ASN A 97 6.04 20.62 0.89
CA ASN A 97 7.39 20.08 0.89
C ASN A 97 7.36 18.54 0.73
N LEU A 98 8.52 17.95 0.40
CA LEU A 98 8.64 16.53 0.13
C LEU A 98 8.27 15.66 1.36
N GLU A 99 8.59 16.13 2.57
CA GLU A 99 8.26 15.43 3.81
C GLU A 99 6.76 15.35 4.03
N PHE A 100 6.06 16.47 3.82
CA PHE A 100 4.61 16.57 3.91
C PHE A 100 3.94 15.62 2.92
N ILE A 101 4.33 15.63 1.64
CA ILE A 101 3.71 14.75 0.64
C ILE A 101 3.93 13.28 1.00
N ASN A 102 5.13 12.90 1.42
CA ASN A 102 5.39 11.52 1.84
C ASN A 102 4.55 11.10 3.05
N LYS A 103 4.46 11.96 4.07
CA LYS A 103 3.60 11.73 5.24
C LYS A 103 2.13 11.68 4.87
N PHE A 104 1.67 12.57 4.01
CA PHE A 104 0.31 12.61 3.49
C PHE A 104 -0.03 11.30 2.77
N LEU A 105 0.81 10.83 1.85
CA LEU A 105 0.56 9.59 1.09
C LEU A 105 0.55 8.35 1.99
N ILE A 106 1.42 8.28 3.00
CA ILE A 106 1.39 7.20 3.98
C ILE A 106 0.08 7.21 4.78
N ASN A 107 -0.31 8.37 5.32
CA ASN A 107 -1.55 8.49 6.09
C ASN A 107 -2.79 8.24 5.23
N LEU A 108 -2.74 8.63 3.96
CA LEU A 108 -3.78 8.33 2.99
C LEU A 108 -3.95 6.82 2.78
N GLN A 109 -2.86 6.09 2.62
CA GLN A 109 -2.89 4.62 2.53
C GLN A 109 -3.49 4.00 3.80
N LEU A 110 -3.06 4.44 4.98
CA LEU A 110 -3.56 3.93 6.26
C LEU A 110 -5.05 4.22 6.45
N TYR A 111 -5.50 5.43 6.10
CA TYR A 111 -6.90 5.83 6.16
C TYR A 111 -7.73 4.92 5.24
N PHE A 112 -7.37 4.79 3.97
CA PHE A 112 -8.17 4.01 3.02
C PHE A 112 -8.14 2.49 3.29
N LEU A 113 -7.09 1.97 3.94
CA LEU A 113 -7.05 0.57 4.39
C LEU A 113 -7.96 0.29 5.60
N SER A 114 -8.32 1.30 6.37
CA SER A 114 -9.12 1.16 7.61
C SER A 114 -10.56 1.66 7.46
N THR A 115 -10.84 2.52 6.48
CA THR A 115 -12.16 3.12 6.28
C THR A 115 -13.16 2.20 5.59
N LYS A 116 -14.45 2.49 5.79
CA LYS A 116 -15.60 1.91 5.06
C LYS A 116 -16.34 2.93 4.20
N GLU A 117 -15.77 4.12 4.04
CA GLU A 117 -16.43 5.26 3.37
C GLU A 117 -16.56 5.13 1.85
N LEU A 118 -15.78 4.25 1.23
CA LEU A 118 -15.73 3.98 -0.20
C LEU A 118 -15.83 2.48 -0.49
N ASN A 119 -16.19 2.11 -1.71
CA ASN A 119 -16.17 0.71 -2.11
C ASN A 119 -14.73 0.17 -2.25
N GLN A 120 -14.57 -1.15 -2.21
CA GLN A 120 -13.24 -1.80 -2.27
C GLN A 120 -12.47 -1.46 -3.56
N ASN A 121 -13.16 -1.33 -4.69
CA ASN A 121 -12.51 -1.04 -5.98
C ASN A 121 -11.90 0.37 -5.98
N GLN A 122 -12.65 1.37 -5.52
CA GLN A 122 -12.19 2.74 -5.37
C GLN A 122 -10.98 2.81 -4.43
N ILE A 123 -11.05 2.14 -3.28
CA ILE A 123 -9.94 2.06 -2.31
C ILE A 123 -8.68 1.49 -2.96
N ILE A 124 -8.80 0.37 -3.67
CA ILE A 124 -7.67 -0.27 -4.35
C ILE A 124 -7.06 0.65 -5.41
N ILE A 125 -7.90 1.32 -6.21
CA ILE A 125 -7.46 2.26 -7.24
C ILE A 125 -6.68 3.43 -6.62
N ILE A 126 -7.20 4.02 -5.54
CA ILE A 126 -6.56 5.14 -4.83
C ILE A 126 -5.22 4.70 -4.21
N ILE A 127 -5.19 3.57 -3.51
CA ILE A 127 -3.98 3.04 -2.87
C ILE A 127 -2.89 2.76 -3.91
N ASN A 128 -3.23 2.06 -5.00
CA ASN A 128 -2.26 1.76 -6.05
C ASN A 128 -1.69 3.05 -6.66
N LYS A 129 -2.54 4.04 -6.93
CA LYS A 129 -2.08 5.33 -7.45
C LYS A 129 -1.16 6.04 -6.46
N SER A 130 -1.46 6.01 -5.15
CA SER A 130 -0.60 6.62 -4.13
C SER A 130 0.81 6.02 -4.12
N PHE A 131 0.96 4.71 -4.34
CA PHE A 131 2.26 4.05 -4.45
C PHE A 131 3.02 4.45 -5.71
N GLU A 132 2.33 4.62 -6.84
CA GLU A 132 2.95 5.12 -8.08
C GLU A 132 3.57 6.50 -7.86
N TYR A 133 2.83 7.42 -7.23
CA TYR A 133 3.34 8.77 -6.93
C TYR A 133 4.50 8.75 -5.93
N GLN A 134 4.45 7.92 -4.88
CA GLN A 134 5.60 7.75 -3.97
C GLN A 134 6.86 7.30 -4.72
N LYS A 135 6.72 6.36 -5.67
CA LYS A 135 7.84 5.89 -6.49
C LYS A 135 8.41 7.01 -7.39
N GLN A 136 7.53 7.83 -7.95
CA GLN A 136 7.92 8.96 -8.81
C GLN A 136 8.65 10.06 -8.02
N LEU A 137 8.20 10.37 -6.80
CA LEU A 137 8.86 11.35 -5.91
C LEU A 137 10.30 10.96 -5.59
N GLY A 138 10.61 9.67 -5.51
CA GLY A 138 11.97 9.18 -5.23
C GLY A 138 12.90 9.12 -6.45
N SER A 139 12.39 9.32 -7.67
CA SER A 139 13.15 9.07 -8.92
C SER A 139 13.26 10.28 -9.85
N ILE A 140 12.47 11.34 -9.65
CA ILE A 140 12.39 12.48 -10.59
C ILE A 140 12.30 13.81 -9.81
N ASN A 141 12.92 14.86 -10.35
CA ASN A 141 12.81 16.25 -9.90
C ASN A 141 11.41 16.83 -10.22
N LEU A 142 10.37 16.19 -9.68
CA LEU A 142 8.98 16.56 -9.93
C LEU A 142 8.59 17.80 -9.13
N ASN A 143 7.76 18.64 -9.75
CA ASN A 143 7.11 19.72 -9.05
C ASN A 143 6.16 19.13 -7.98
N LEU A 144 6.46 19.44 -6.71
CA LEU A 144 5.75 18.91 -5.55
C LEU A 144 4.28 19.33 -5.53
N GLN A 145 3.99 20.59 -5.90
CA GLN A 145 2.63 21.10 -6.00
C GLN A 145 1.84 20.33 -7.06
N LEU A 146 2.38 20.21 -8.27
CA LEU A 146 1.70 19.47 -9.35
C LEU A 146 1.46 18.01 -8.98
N THR A 147 2.39 17.39 -8.26
CA THR A 147 2.25 16.01 -7.78
C THR A 147 1.09 15.90 -6.78
N LEU A 148 1.01 16.82 -5.82
CA LEU A 148 -0.07 16.85 -4.84
C LEU A 148 -1.42 17.10 -5.51
N ASP A 149 -1.53 18.15 -6.33
CA ASP A 149 -2.77 18.50 -7.04
C ASP A 149 -3.28 17.34 -7.89
N SER A 150 -2.38 16.66 -8.61
CA SER A 150 -2.72 15.52 -9.46
C SER A 150 -3.26 14.34 -8.64
N ILE A 151 -2.73 14.11 -7.44
CA ILE A 151 -3.22 13.07 -6.52
C ILE A 151 -4.61 13.44 -6.00
N LEU A 152 -4.79 14.69 -5.56
CA LEU A 152 -6.05 15.18 -5.00
C LEU A 152 -7.18 15.14 -6.05
N ILE A 153 -6.90 15.60 -7.28
CA ILE A 153 -7.85 15.54 -8.41
C ILE A 153 -8.17 14.09 -8.78
N PHE A 154 -7.17 13.21 -8.74
CA PHE A 154 -7.39 11.78 -9.01
C PHE A 154 -8.34 11.16 -7.97
N ILE A 155 -8.13 11.44 -6.69
CA ILE A 155 -9.00 10.96 -5.60
C ILE A 155 -10.42 11.48 -5.81
N TYR A 156 -10.58 12.78 -6.06
CA TYR A 156 -11.88 13.38 -6.38
C TYR A 156 -12.57 12.66 -7.54
N THR A 157 -11.83 12.38 -8.60
CA THR A 157 -12.35 11.68 -9.78
C THR A 157 -12.84 10.30 -9.40
N VAL A 158 -12.01 9.50 -8.72
CA VAL A 158 -12.35 8.12 -8.32
C VAL A 158 -13.57 8.07 -7.40
N ILE A 159 -13.69 8.99 -6.45
CA ILE A 159 -14.84 9.10 -5.55
C ILE A 159 -16.12 9.38 -6.35
N ASN A 160 -16.03 10.17 -7.42
CA ASN A 160 -17.15 10.57 -8.26
C ASN A 160 -17.38 9.67 -9.48
N ILE A 161 -16.60 8.60 -9.68
CA ILE A 161 -16.90 7.58 -10.70
C ILE A 161 -18.24 6.95 -10.32
N LYS A 162 -19.22 7.03 -11.23
CA LYS A 162 -20.48 6.29 -11.11
C LYS A 162 -20.16 4.79 -11.19
N GLU A 163 -20.60 4.02 -10.20
CA GLU A 163 -20.71 2.56 -10.34
C GLU A 163 -21.64 2.20 -11.50
#